data_AF-A0A2M7ZJ01-F1
#
_entry.id   AF-A0A2M7ZJ01-F1
#
_cell.length_a   1.000
_cell.length_b   1.000
_cell.length_c   1.000
_cell.angle_alpha   90.00
_cell.angle_beta   90.00
_cell.angle_gamma   90.00
#
_symmetry.space_group_name_H-M   'P 1'
#
loop_
_entity.id
_entity.type
_entity.pdbx_description
1 polymer ?
#
loop_
_entity_poly.entity_id
_entity_poly.type
_entity_poly.pdbx_seq_one_letter_code
_entity_poly.pdbx_strand_id
1 'polypeptide(L)'
;MGYTYSAIPMVLGISYHSMWKFFETYLGGGIGLTLTSNNFPNFNGNRNFCYSGVAGIKYKIKGIDLVVIDMNIRYWAIATDKLSTYWLGFNTGVTFNL
;
A
#
# COMPACT_ATOMS: atom_id res chain seq x y z
N MET A 1 5.05 16.94 20.00
CA MET A 1 5.55 15.57 20.28
C MET A 1 4.97 14.65 19.22
N GLY A 2 5.82 14.09 18.37
CA GLY A 2 5.38 13.21 17.27
C GLY A 2 4.88 11.89 17.84
N TYR A 3 3.58 11.67 17.81
CA TYR A 3 2.99 10.39 18.16
C TYR A 3 3.26 9.40 17.03
N THR A 4 3.95 8.31 17.33
CA THR A 4 4.05 7.16 16.42
C THR A 4 2.79 6.33 16.56
N TYR A 5 1.85 6.51 15.63
CA TYR A 5 0.71 5.62 15.48
C TYR A 5 1.17 4.36 14.73
N SER A 6 0.67 3.19 15.12
CA SER A 6 0.78 1.98 14.30
C SER A 6 -0.57 1.72 13.64
N ALA A 7 -0.60 1.71 12.31
CA ALA A 7 -1.80 1.55 11.51
C ALA A 7 -1.60 0.39 10.54
N ILE A 8 -2.53 -0.57 10.53
CA ILE A 8 -2.55 -1.65 9.53
C ILE A 8 -3.66 -1.31 8.55
N PRO A 9 -3.35 -0.78 7.35
CA PRO A 9 -4.36 -0.45 6.34
C PRO A 9 -4.74 -1.69 5.53
N MET A 10 -6.02 -2.05 5.55
CA MET A 10 -6.63 -3.02 4.63
C MET A 10 -7.36 -2.25 3.53
N VAL A 11 -6.84 -2.30 2.30
CA VAL A 11 -7.34 -1.48 1.17
C VAL A 11 -7.90 -2.38 0.07
N LEU A 12 -9.13 -2.10 -0.34
CA LEU A 12 -9.72 -2.63 -1.58
C LEU A 12 -9.70 -1.53 -2.65
N GLY A 13 -9.21 -1.85 -3.84
CA GLY A 13 -9.02 -0.85 -4.88
C GLY A 13 -9.07 -1.40 -6.28
N ILE A 14 -9.02 -0.48 -7.23
CA ILE A 14 -8.95 -0.74 -8.66
C ILE A 14 -7.58 -0.26 -9.15
N SER A 15 -6.95 -1.03 -10.02
CA SER A 15 -5.69 -0.68 -10.65
C SER A 15 -5.76 -0.79 -12.17
N TYR A 16 -5.16 0.19 -12.84
CA TYR A 16 -4.86 0.15 -14.25
C TYR A 16 -3.46 -0.44 -14.44
N HIS A 17 -3.32 -1.34 -15.41
CA HIS A 17 -2.06 -2.01 -15.75
C HIS A 17 -1.73 -1.74 -17.22
N SER A 18 -0.49 -1.33 -17.47
CA SER A 18 0.07 -1.15 -18.81
C SER A 18 1.32 -2.01 -18.97
N MET A 19 1.30 -2.91 -19.94
CA MET A 19 2.33 -3.91 -20.16
C MET A 19 3.20 -3.53 -21.36
N TRP A 20 4.52 -3.49 -21.16
CA TRP A 20 5.50 -3.25 -22.21
C TRP A 20 6.67 -4.24 -22.15
N LYS A 21 6.59 -5.29 -22.98
CA LYS A 21 7.57 -6.39 -23.07
C LYS A 21 7.81 -7.09 -21.72
N PHE A 22 8.81 -6.63 -20.98
CA PHE A 22 9.25 -7.19 -19.69
C PHE A 22 8.83 -6.31 -18.50
N PHE A 23 8.33 -5.10 -18.76
CA PHE A 23 7.91 -4.16 -17.73
C PHE A 23 6.38 -4.04 -17.70
N GLU A 24 5.80 -4.06 -16.51
CA GLU A 24 4.38 -3.79 -16.29
C GLU A 24 4.29 -2.60 -15.33
N THR A 25 3.88 -1.44 -15.83
CA THR A 25 3.58 -0.30 -14.96
C THR A 25 2.13 -0.37 -14.51
N TYR A 26 1.85 -0.06 -13.26
CA TYR A 26 0.49 -0.02 -12.75
C TYR A 26 0.26 1.20 -11.86
N LEU A 27 -0.96 1.73 -11.96
CA LEU A 27 -1.44 2.83 -11.15
C LEU A 27 -2.81 2.44 -10.61
N GLY A 28 -3.01 2.55 -9.31
CA GLY A 28 -4.26 2.15 -8.66
C GLY A 28 -4.65 3.07 -7.53
N GLY A 29 -5.93 3.02 -7.21
CA GLY A 29 -6.55 3.74 -6.11
C GLY A 29 -7.55 2.84 -5.40
N GLY A 30 -7.74 3.07 -4.11
CA GLY A 30 -8.65 2.28 -3.31
C GLY A 30 -9.11 2.99 -2.05
N ILE A 31 -10.14 2.41 -1.45
CA ILE A 31 -10.62 2.76 -0.14
C ILE A 31 -10.43 1.56 0.78
N GLY A 32 -10.16 1.84 2.04
CA GLY A 32 -9.82 0.84 3.01
C GLY A 32 -10.30 1.17 4.39
N LEU A 33 -10.11 0.21 5.27
CA LEU A 33 -10.23 0.38 6.70
C LEU A 33 -8.84 0.23 7.29
N THR A 34 -8.51 1.07 8.25
CA THR A 34 -7.31 0.93 9.04
C THR A 34 -7.65 0.77 10.50
N LEU A 35 -6.94 -0.14 11.15
CA LEU A 35 -6.92 -0.28 12.59
C LEU A 35 -5.76 0.55 13.10
N THR A 36 -6.06 1.67 13.77
CA THR A 36 -5.05 2.46 14.46
C THR A 36 -4.96 2.00 15.91
N SER A 37 -3.77 1.54 16.28
CA SER A 37 -3.41 1.20 17.66
C SER A 37 -2.41 2.23 18.16
N ASN A 38 -2.69 2.79 19.34
CA ASN A 38 -1.72 3.53 20.13
C ASN A 38 -1.16 2.60 21.20
N ASN A 39 0.14 2.65 21.45
CA ASN A 39 0.85 1.83 22.45
C ASN A 39 0.48 2.14 23.93
N PHE A 40 -0.71 2.70 24.19
CA PHE A 40 -1.18 2.90 25.57
C PHE A 40 -2.07 1.73 25.99
N PRO A 41 -1.87 1.18 27.21
CA PRO A 41 -2.48 -0.07 27.66
C PRO A 41 -4.02 -0.05 27.83
N ASN A 42 -4.71 1.03 27.47
CA ASN A 42 -6.16 1.20 27.67
C ASN A 42 -6.90 1.86 26.48
N PHE A 43 -6.30 1.95 25.29
CA PHE A 43 -6.98 2.55 24.15
C PHE A 43 -7.60 1.49 23.22
N ASN A 44 -8.94 1.43 23.20
CA ASN A 44 -9.69 0.66 22.21
C ASN A 44 -9.29 1.14 20.80
N GLY A 45 -8.78 0.24 19.97
CA GLY A 45 -8.37 0.56 18.60
C GLY A 45 -9.51 1.18 17.81
N ASN A 46 -9.30 2.38 17.28
CA ASN A 46 -10.30 3.06 16.47
C ASN A 46 -10.25 2.53 15.02
N ARG A 47 -11.41 2.26 14.43
CA ARG A 47 -11.53 1.85 13.02
C ARG A 47 -11.73 3.10 12.20
N ASN A 48 -10.77 3.44 11.37
CA ASN A 48 -10.84 4.62 10.51
C ASN A 48 -10.93 4.20 9.04
N PHE A 49 -11.67 4.96 8.25
CA PHE A 49 -11.60 4.84 6.80
C PHE A 49 -10.27 5.41 6.30
N CYS A 50 -9.71 4.80 5.26
CA CYS A 50 -8.53 5.31 4.58
C CYS A 50 -8.72 5.30 3.06
N TYR A 51 -8.11 6.28 2.40
CA TYR A 51 -7.90 6.27 0.96
C TYR A 51 -6.48 5.82 0.71
N SER A 52 -6.24 5.13 -0.40
CA SER A 52 -4.90 4.73 -0.80
C SER A 52 -4.75 4.87 -2.29
N GLY A 53 -3.53 5.16 -2.72
CA GLY A 53 -3.14 4.97 -4.09
C GLY A 53 -1.77 4.34 -4.16
N VAL A 54 -1.54 3.65 -5.27
CA VAL A 54 -0.34 2.89 -5.53
C VAL A 54 0.12 3.20 -6.94
N ALA A 55 1.41 3.44 -7.10
CA ALA A 55 2.07 3.47 -8.39
C ALA A 55 3.24 2.51 -8.33
N GLY A 56 3.40 1.66 -9.34
CA GLY A 56 4.45 0.66 -9.33
C GLY A 56 4.86 0.20 -10.70
N ILE A 57 5.98 -0.51 -10.71
CA ILE A 57 6.54 -1.17 -11.86
C ILE A 57 6.91 -2.59 -11.47
N LYS A 58 6.46 -3.54 -12.28
CA LYS A 58 6.91 -4.93 -12.21
C LYS A 58 7.85 -5.19 -13.37
N TYR A 59 8.91 -5.94 -13.09
CA TYR A 59 9.86 -6.41 -14.09
C TYR A 59 9.85 -7.94 -14.11
N LYS A 60 9.54 -8.50 -15.28
CA LYS A 60 9.65 -9.93 -15.56
C LYS A 60 11.08 -10.20 -16.04
N ILE A 61 11.80 -11.08 -15.34
CA ILE A 61 13.17 -11.40 -15.71
C ILE A 61 13.18 -12.15 -17.05
N LYS A 62 13.92 -11.62 -18.03
CA LYS A 62 14.01 -12.23 -19.35
C LYS A 62 14.58 -13.66 -19.25
N GLY A 63 13.84 -14.64 -19.74
CA GLY A 63 14.23 -16.05 -19.75
C GLY A 63 13.76 -16.86 -18.53
N ILE A 64 13.14 -16.21 -17.53
CA ILE A 64 12.52 -16.88 -16.38
C ILE A 64 11.16 -16.22 -16.13
N ASP A 65 10.12 -16.69 -16.82
CA ASP A 65 8.73 -16.18 -16.67
C ASP A 65 8.18 -16.37 -15.24
N LEU A 66 8.82 -17.24 -14.46
CA LEU A 66 8.47 -17.48 -13.06
C LEU A 66 8.89 -16.33 -12.12
N VAL A 67 9.83 -15.46 -12.47
CA VAL A 67 10.34 -14.44 -11.52
C VAL A 67 9.89 -13.03 -11.91
N VAL A 68 9.18 -12.37 -10.98
CA VAL A 68 8.72 -10.99 -11.11
C VAL A 68 9.26 -10.15 -9.96
N ILE A 69 9.97 -9.08 -10.29
CA ILE A 69 10.39 -8.06 -9.32
C ILE A 69 9.33 -6.96 -9.32
N ASP A 70 8.72 -6.66 -8.18
CA ASP A 70 7.72 -5.59 -8.02
C ASP A 70 8.30 -4.46 -7.17
N MET A 71 8.28 -3.24 -7.70
CA MET A 71 8.66 -2.03 -6.99
C MET A 71 7.48 -1.08 -7.01
N ASN A 72 7.01 -0.66 -5.84
CA ASN A 72 5.90 0.29 -5.76
C ASN A 72 6.06 1.32 -4.64
N ILE A 73 5.43 2.47 -4.90
CA ILE A 73 5.16 3.49 -3.92
C ILE A 73 3.66 3.46 -3.63
N ARG A 74 3.32 3.48 -2.34
CA ARG A 74 1.94 3.47 -1.89
C ARG A 74 1.73 4.61 -0.91
N TYR A 75 0.68 5.38 -1.14
CA TYR A 75 0.20 6.38 -0.20
C TYR A 75 -1.05 5.85 0.51
N TRP A 76 -1.22 6.24 1.76
CA TRP A 76 -2.46 6.09 2.51
C TRP A 76 -2.83 7.43 3.16
N ALA A 77 -4.08 7.84 3.03
CA ALA A 77 -4.65 8.99 3.72
C ALA A 77 -5.74 8.46 4.65
N ILE A 78 -5.52 8.53 5.96
CA ILE A 78 -6.47 8.07 6.97
C ILE A 78 -7.37 9.23 7.35
N ALA A 79 -8.67 9.07 7.15
CA ALA A 79 -9.67 10.01 7.60
C ALA A 79 -9.83 9.85 9.12
N THR A 80 -9.38 10.85 9.90
CA THR A 80 -9.63 10.93 11.34
C THR A 80 -10.37 12.21 11.66
N ASP A 81 -11.07 12.23 12.78
CA ASP A 81 -11.95 13.34 13.20
C ASP A 81 -11.24 14.70 13.36
N LYS A 82 -9.89 14.74 13.39
CA LYS A 82 -9.15 15.96 13.70
C LYS A 82 -7.97 16.35 12.82
N LEU A 83 -7.56 15.57 11.82
CA LEU A 83 -6.59 15.95 10.76
C LEU A 83 -6.35 14.71 9.89
N SER A 84 -6.25 14.88 8.57
CA SER A 84 -5.88 13.78 7.66
C SER A 84 -4.43 13.35 7.95
N THR A 85 -4.24 12.09 8.36
CA THR A 85 -2.88 11.55 8.55
C THR A 85 -2.45 10.85 7.27
N TYR A 86 -1.30 11.27 6.71
CA TYR A 86 -0.78 10.76 5.45
C TYR A 86 0.45 9.89 5.67
N TRP A 87 0.45 8.69 5.10
CA TRP A 87 1.54 7.72 5.18
C TRP A 87 2.01 7.41 3.77
N LEU A 88 3.32 7.31 3.60
CA LEU A 88 3.96 6.93 2.35
C LEU A 88 4.84 5.71 2.62
N GLY A 89 4.65 4.66 1.84
CA GLY A 89 5.42 3.42 1.93
C GLY A 89 6.07 3.10 0.60
N PHE A 90 7.31 2.63 0.67
CA PHE A 90 8.06 2.10 -0.46
C PHE A 90 8.16 0.59 -0.26
N ASN A 91 7.69 -0.19 -1.23
CA ASN A 91 7.76 -1.65 -1.18
C ASN A 91 8.55 -2.16 -2.38
N THR A 92 9.44 -3.11 -2.10
CA THR A 92 10.14 -3.90 -3.12
C THR A 92 9.93 -5.37 -2.79
N GLY A 93 9.42 -6.14 -3.74
CA GLY A 93 9.14 -7.57 -3.59
C GLY A 93 9.67 -8.36 -4.77
N VAL A 94 9.97 -9.64 -4.53
CA VAL A 94 10.28 -10.62 -5.58
C VAL A 94 9.28 -11.76 -5.46
N THR A 95 8.52 -12.01 -6.51
CA THR A 95 7.50 -13.06 -6.58
C THR A 95 7.97 -14.17 -7.50
N PHE A 96 7.84 -15.41 -7.04
CA PHE A 96 8.03 -16.61 -7.82
C PHE A 96 6.65 -17.17 -8.21
N ASN A 97 6.25 -17.01 -9.46
CA ASN A 97 5.07 -17.66 -10.03
C ASN A 97 5.41 -19.13 -10.28
N LEU A 98 4.98 -20.04 -9.39
CA LEU A 98 5.07 -21.49 -9.57
C LEU A 98 3.95 -22.01 -10.49
#